data_AF-A0A948CZY1-F1
#
_entry.id   AF-A0A948CZY1-F1
#
_cell.length_a   1.000
_cell.length_b   1.000
_cell.length_c   1.000
_cell.angle_alpha   90.00
_cell.angle_beta   90.00
_cell.angle_gamma   90.00
#
_symmetry.space_group_name_H-M   'P 1'
#
loop_
_entity.id
_entity.type
_entity.pdbx_description
1 polymer ?
#
loop_
_entity_poly.entity_id
_entity_poly.type
_entity_poly.pdbx_seq_one_letter_code
_entity_poly.pdbx_strand_id
1 'polypeptide(L)'
;MKKPEVVVPKTLTWDKLTALYIYVVYVLKQPLSEVGVHFEDEYQNHGSIPGGVYDLDVVQRYNMSGRFGSATERVASNHDLMEEVPGMRHLVSILNRNNRTGCLKGQQQSLVWLIRELYEAGRNVDFRQHRLSVIDLFWPVLDTFFKAAHECEPAVEALSETLTLGGYTKLMHLAKVSDDEITQRLGQLKAGFQKARAAWERSRTKASTVQPEHAFNVSVYRMPDSEADAHMVVSDDTRLPREYLRAHGEVRLLVIRKRSGHYAIFVRGRQILERLHVILEEREPGRWFHDTRPDSPLLLNGSSSRAAVASDLKPLELIRLIQDNYRHRTHRDQQELRRGRTRR
;
A
#
# COMPACT_ATOMS: atom_id res chain seq x y z
N MET A 1 32.22 -11.27 -14.53
CA MET A 1 31.55 -11.38 -13.21
C MET A 1 30.05 -11.39 -13.42
N LYS A 2 29.29 -12.16 -12.63
CA LYS A 2 27.82 -12.10 -12.68
C LYS A 2 27.34 -10.77 -12.07
N LYS A 3 26.33 -10.18 -12.69
CA LYS A 3 25.64 -8.98 -12.21
C LYS A 3 25.05 -9.25 -10.82
N PRO A 4 25.19 -8.36 -9.82
CA PRO A 4 24.48 -8.54 -8.55
C PRO A 4 22.98 -8.50 -8.79
N GLU A 5 22.25 -9.37 -8.10
CA GLU A 5 20.79 -9.47 -8.23
C GLU A 5 20.12 -9.11 -6.91
N VAL A 6 19.08 -8.30 -6.99
CA VAL A 6 18.30 -7.82 -5.85
C VAL A 6 16.84 -8.14 -6.10
N VAL A 7 16.20 -8.73 -5.08
CA VAL A 7 14.76 -8.97 -5.08
C VAL A 7 14.09 -7.80 -4.37
N VAL A 8 13.25 -7.12 -5.13
CA VAL A 8 12.41 -6.00 -4.69
C VAL A 8 10.99 -6.52 -4.54
N PRO A 9 10.25 -6.02 -3.55
CA PRO A 9 8.88 -6.43 -3.39
C PRO A 9 7.95 -6.09 -4.52
N LYS A 10 6.90 -6.90 -4.65
CA LYS A 10 5.86 -6.67 -5.65
C LYS A 10 5.23 -5.29 -5.54
N THR A 11 5.06 -4.80 -4.31
CA THR A 11 4.46 -3.49 -4.03
C THR A 11 5.53 -2.46 -3.75
N LEU A 12 5.69 -1.52 -4.68
CA LEU A 12 6.60 -0.39 -4.52
C LEU A 12 6.00 0.66 -3.59
N THR A 13 6.71 0.96 -2.52
CA THR A 13 6.44 2.10 -1.64
C THR A 13 7.67 2.99 -1.60
N TRP A 14 7.49 4.24 -1.18
CA TRP A 14 8.62 5.16 -0.99
C TRP A 14 9.72 4.54 -0.10
N ASP A 15 9.34 3.93 1.03
CA ASP A 15 10.26 3.18 1.92
C ASP A 15 11.07 2.10 1.18
N LYS A 16 10.41 1.27 0.36
CA LYS A 16 11.09 0.17 -0.35
C LYS A 16 12.00 0.65 -1.47
N LEU A 17 11.63 1.75 -2.14
CA LEU A 17 12.49 2.40 -3.12
C LEU A 17 13.73 3.00 -2.46
N THR A 18 13.57 3.63 -1.30
CA THR A 18 14.68 4.14 -0.50
C THR A 18 15.62 3.02 -0.05
N ALA A 19 15.07 1.91 0.46
CA ALA A 19 15.85 0.74 0.85
C ALA A 19 16.65 0.16 -0.33
N LEU A 20 16.02 0.03 -1.51
CA LEU A 20 16.71 -0.39 -2.74
C LEU A 20 17.85 0.56 -3.10
N TYR A 21 17.60 1.87 -3.10
CA TYR A 21 18.61 2.88 -3.40
C TYR A 21 19.81 2.73 -2.48
N ILE A 22 19.57 2.66 -1.17
CA ILE A 22 20.64 2.60 -0.18
C ILE A 22 21.48 1.34 -0.37
N TYR A 23 20.82 0.20 -0.55
CA TYR A 23 21.52 -1.06 -0.76
C TYR A 23 22.39 -1.02 -2.02
N VAL A 24 21.86 -0.55 -3.14
CA VAL A 24 22.60 -0.49 -4.40
C VAL A 24 23.76 0.52 -4.34
N VAL A 25 23.51 1.73 -3.84
CA VAL A 25 24.48 2.83 -3.89
C VAL A 25 25.52 2.73 -2.78
N TYR A 26 25.12 2.44 -1.54
CA TYR A 26 26.04 2.46 -0.41
C TYR A 26 26.62 1.08 -0.08
N VAL A 27 25.84 0.01 -0.24
CA VAL A 27 26.30 -1.35 0.08
C VAL A 27 26.99 -2.00 -1.12
N LEU A 28 26.34 -2.05 -2.29
CA LEU A 28 26.93 -2.63 -3.49
C LEU A 28 27.90 -1.68 -4.20
N LYS A 29 27.76 -0.37 -4.00
CA LYS A 29 28.55 0.67 -4.67
C LYS A 29 28.47 0.57 -6.20
N GLN A 30 27.27 0.32 -6.71
CA GLN A 30 27.01 0.16 -8.14
C GLN A 30 25.90 1.09 -8.62
N PRO A 31 25.90 1.48 -9.91
CA PRO A 31 24.74 2.13 -10.51
C PRO A 31 23.60 1.12 -10.69
N LEU A 32 22.35 1.59 -10.66
CA LEU A 32 21.18 0.73 -10.83
C LEU A 32 21.18 -0.04 -12.15
N SER A 33 21.72 0.55 -13.22
CA SER A 33 21.89 -0.10 -14.54
C SER A 33 22.75 -1.37 -14.47
N GLU A 34 23.64 -1.46 -13.49
CA GLU A 34 24.54 -2.59 -13.24
C GLU A 34 24.01 -3.56 -12.17
N VAL A 35 22.79 -3.36 -11.64
CA VAL A 35 22.11 -4.32 -10.76
C VAL A 35 20.92 -4.99 -11.47
N GLY A 36 20.76 -6.30 -11.29
CA GLY A 36 19.59 -7.06 -11.73
C GLY A 36 18.45 -6.87 -10.74
N VAL A 37 17.37 -6.19 -11.14
CA VAL A 37 16.19 -5.97 -10.29
C VAL A 37 15.09 -6.97 -10.65
N HIS A 38 14.79 -7.86 -9.71
CA HIS A 38 13.74 -8.86 -9.81
C HIS A 38 12.62 -8.52 -8.84
N PHE A 39 11.37 -8.64 -9.26
CA PHE A 39 10.26 -8.47 -8.34
C PHE A 39 9.87 -9.80 -7.70
N GLU A 40 9.47 -9.81 -6.43
CA GLU A 40 9.08 -11.03 -5.70
C GLU A 40 8.09 -11.92 -6.46
N ASP A 41 7.11 -11.32 -7.14
CA ASP A 41 6.09 -12.04 -7.89
C ASP A 41 6.58 -12.62 -9.23
N GLU A 42 7.74 -12.16 -9.70
CA GLU A 42 8.48 -12.77 -10.79
C GLU A 42 9.41 -13.86 -10.23
N TYR A 43 9.94 -13.66 -9.02
CA TYR A 43 10.91 -14.55 -8.36
C TYR A 43 10.32 -15.89 -7.88
N GLN A 44 9.07 -15.91 -7.39
CA GLN A 44 8.41 -17.14 -6.91
C GLN A 44 8.26 -18.23 -8.00
N ASN A 45 8.37 -17.86 -9.28
CA ASN A 45 8.24 -18.80 -10.41
C ASN A 45 9.58 -19.37 -10.90
N HIS A 46 10.74 -18.91 -10.40
CA HIS A 46 12.04 -19.19 -11.03
C HIS A 46 12.96 -20.17 -10.28
N GLY A 47 12.51 -20.78 -9.18
CA GLY A 47 13.38 -21.67 -8.38
C GLY A 47 14.56 -20.90 -7.78
N SER A 48 15.32 -21.56 -6.90
CA SER A 48 16.47 -20.95 -6.22
C SER A 48 17.48 -20.42 -7.24
N ILE A 49 17.67 -19.10 -7.31
CA ILE A 49 18.71 -18.51 -8.14
C ILE A 49 20.08 -18.73 -7.46
N PRO A 50 21.07 -19.33 -8.15
CA PRO A 50 22.41 -19.50 -7.60
C PRO A 50 23.16 -18.16 -7.60
N GLY A 51 23.29 -17.55 -6.42
CA GLY A 51 24.15 -16.39 -6.16
C GLY A 51 23.48 -15.32 -5.31
N GLY A 52 23.95 -15.14 -4.07
CA GLY A 52 23.86 -13.92 -3.24
C GLY A 52 22.69 -12.95 -3.40
N VAL A 53 21.45 -13.42 -3.56
CA VAL A 53 20.27 -12.55 -3.72
C VAL A 53 19.99 -11.81 -2.40
N TYR A 54 19.92 -10.48 -2.46
CA TYR A 54 19.48 -9.69 -1.32
C TYR A 54 17.97 -9.43 -1.41
N ASP A 55 17.24 -9.93 -0.42
CA ASP A 55 15.81 -9.73 -0.29
C ASP A 55 15.52 -8.46 0.54
N LEU A 56 15.10 -7.41 -0.16
CA LEU A 56 14.75 -6.12 0.43
C LEU A 56 13.45 -6.17 1.22
N ASP A 57 12.59 -7.16 1.00
CA ASP A 57 11.28 -7.21 1.60
C ASP A 57 10.93 -8.58 2.12
N VAL A 58 11.35 -8.81 3.35
CA VAL A 58 10.71 -9.84 4.16
C VAL A 58 9.43 -9.22 4.74
N VAL A 59 8.40 -9.02 3.89
CA VAL A 59 7.12 -8.33 4.18
C VAL A 59 6.50 -8.73 5.52
N GLN A 60 6.78 -9.94 5.98
CA GLN A 60 6.28 -10.46 7.25
C GLN A 60 7.27 -10.39 8.43
N ARG A 61 8.60 -10.27 8.26
CA ARG A 61 9.52 -10.49 9.41
C ARG A 61 9.98 -9.25 10.18
N TYR A 62 10.14 -8.07 9.59
CA TYR A 62 10.67 -6.93 10.37
C TYR A 62 9.61 -6.31 11.30
N ASN A 63 8.38 -6.11 10.83
CA ASN A 63 7.25 -5.68 11.68
C ASN A 63 6.88 -6.74 12.73
N MET A 64 6.95 -8.03 12.41
CA MET A 64 6.71 -9.10 13.40
C MET A 64 7.84 -9.25 14.41
N SER A 65 9.08 -8.93 14.04
CA SER A 65 10.21 -8.94 14.98
C SER A 65 10.19 -7.76 15.96
N GLY A 66 9.37 -6.73 15.70
CA GLY A 66 9.31 -5.49 16.49
C GLY A 66 10.60 -4.65 16.46
N ARG A 67 11.62 -5.07 15.70
CA ARG A 67 12.97 -4.51 15.77
C ARG A 67 13.17 -3.27 14.90
N PHE A 68 12.44 -3.15 13.79
CA PHE A 68 12.61 -2.07 12.81
C PHE A 68 11.25 -1.51 12.38
N GLY A 69 11.17 -0.18 12.20
CA GLY A 69 9.96 0.54 11.77
C GLY A 69 9.79 0.66 10.24
N SER A 70 10.84 0.36 9.48
CA SER A 70 10.83 0.44 8.01
C SER A 70 11.83 -0.52 7.35
N ALA A 71 11.64 -0.78 6.05
CA ALA A 71 12.60 -1.55 5.26
C ALA A 71 13.94 -0.79 5.14
N THR A 72 13.86 0.53 4.98
CA THR A 72 15.02 1.41 4.95
C THR A 72 15.85 1.34 6.23
N GLU A 73 15.20 1.43 7.40
CA GLU A 73 15.89 1.33 8.69
C GLU A 73 16.61 -0.01 8.84
N ARG A 74 15.98 -1.12 8.43
CA ARG A 74 16.63 -2.43 8.46
C ARG A 74 17.89 -2.47 7.61
N VAL A 75 17.84 -1.99 6.36
CA VAL A 75 19.00 -1.98 5.47
C VAL A 75 20.10 -1.10 6.06
N ALA A 76 19.76 0.11 6.52
CA ALA A 76 20.72 1.03 7.09
C ALA A 76 21.39 0.45 8.36
N SER A 77 20.61 -0.12 9.28
CA SER A 77 21.14 -0.72 10.51
C SER A 77 21.93 -2.01 10.27
N ASN A 78 21.56 -2.85 9.31
CA ASN A 78 22.29 -4.09 9.03
C ASN A 78 23.67 -3.86 8.39
N HIS A 79 23.90 -2.66 7.87
CA HIS A 79 25.12 -2.28 7.16
C HIS A 79 25.79 -1.05 7.81
N ASP A 80 25.45 -0.74 9.07
CA ASP A 80 26.03 0.34 9.87
C ASP A 80 25.97 1.75 9.24
N LEU A 81 25.02 1.98 8.32
CA LEU A 81 24.92 3.21 7.53
C LEU A 81 24.25 4.38 8.28
N MET A 82 23.66 4.13 9.45
CA MET A 82 22.89 5.15 10.18
C MET A 82 23.74 6.33 10.63
N GLU A 83 25.01 6.08 10.98
CA GLU A 83 25.96 7.11 11.39
C GLU A 83 26.87 7.56 10.25
N GLU A 84 27.11 6.68 9.27
CA GLU A 84 28.09 6.93 8.21
C GLU A 84 27.54 7.80 7.09
N VAL A 85 26.23 7.77 6.84
CA VAL A 85 25.61 8.43 5.69
C VAL A 85 24.82 9.67 6.14
N PRO A 86 25.26 10.90 5.77
CA PRO A 86 24.52 12.11 6.06
C PRO A 86 23.06 12.06 5.57
N GLY A 87 22.13 12.50 6.40
CA GLY A 87 20.70 12.52 6.13
C GLY A 87 19.98 11.17 6.32
N MET A 88 20.70 10.08 6.59
CA MET A 88 20.11 8.74 6.75
C MET A 88 19.11 8.69 7.91
N ARG A 89 19.52 9.16 9.10
CA ARG A 89 18.66 9.21 10.30
C ARG A 89 17.42 10.05 10.07
N HIS A 90 17.58 11.22 9.44
CA HIS A 90 16.47 12.10 9.12
C HIS A 90 15.47 11.43 8.17
N LEU A 91 15.96 10.79 7.10
CA LEU A 91 15.11 10.08 6.16
C LEU A 91 14.37 8.91 6.82
N VAL A 92 15.06 8.09 7.60
CA VAL A 92 14.45 6.99 8.38
C VAL A 92 13.37 7.52 9.32
N SER A 93 13.60 8.64 10.00
CA SER A 93 12.60 9.28 10.87
C SER A 93 11.33 9.68 10.11
N ILE A 94 11.48 10.32 8.93
CA ILE A 94 10.34 10.68 8.06
C ILE A 94 9.58 9.42 7.62
N LEU A 95 10.29 8.37 7.20
CA LEU A 95 9.72 7.10 6.75
C LEU A 95 8.92 6.42 7.85
N ASN A 96 9.52 6.27 9.03
CA ASN A 96 8.91 5.64 10.19
C ASN A 96 7.65 6.43 10.63
N ARG A 97 7.72 7.77 10.65
CA ARG A 97 6.54 8.62 10.91
C ARG A 97 5.44 8.37 9.88
N ASN A 98 5.76 8.37 8.59
CA ASN A 98 4.77 8.13 7.54
C ASN A 98 4.22 6.69 7.54
N ASN A 99 5.03 5.69 7.90
CA ASN A 99 4.55 4.31 8.07
C ASN A 99 3.55 4.20 9.23
N ARG A 100 3.80 4.93 10.32
CA ARG A 100 2.90 4.98 11.50
C ARG A 100 1.62 5.79 11.26
N THR A 101 1.71 6.97 10.66
CA THR A 101 0.57 7.92 10.58
C THR A 101 -0.10 7.98 9.21
N GLY A 102 0.59 7.56 8.15
CA GLY A 102 0.11 7.70 6.77
C GLY A 102 -0.01 9.15 6.28
N CYS A 103 0.55 10.14 6.98
CA CYS A 103 0.32 11.56 6.68
C CYS A 103 0.69 11.94 5.23
N LEU A 104 1.84 11.48 4.71
CA LEU A 104 2.28 11.79 3.35
C LEU A 104 1.48 11.01 2.31
N LYS A 105 0.99 9.81 2.63
CA LYS A 105 0.09 9.05 1.76
C LYS A 105 -1.24 9.80 1.53
N GLY A 106 -1.64 10.66 2.47
CA GLY A 106 -2.86 11.48 2.38
C GLY A 106 -2.66 12.83 1.68
N GLN A 107 -1.45 13.37 1.71
CA GLN A 107 -1.12 14.68 1.15
C GLN A 107 -0.94 14.63 -0.37
N GLN A 108 -1.88 15.22 -1.10
CA GLN A 108 -1.73 15.41 -2.55
C GLN A 108 -0.47 16.22 -2.83
N GLN A 109 0.24 15.89 -3.92
CA GLN A 109 1.54 16.48 -4.29
C GLN A 109 2.76 16.03 -3.46
N SER A 110 2.60 15.12 -2.49
CA SER A 110 3.74 14.43 -1.90
C SER A 110 4.28 13.37 -2.88
N LEU A 111 5.58 13.11 -2.83
CA LEU A 111 6.23 12.05 -3.63
C LEU A 111 5.74 10.66 -3.21
N VAL A 112 5.41 10.50 -1.92
CA VAL A 112 4.81 9.27 -1.37
C VAL A 112 3.43 9.02 -2.00
N TRP A 113 2.62 10.08 -2.13
CA TRP A 113 1.33 10.01 -2.83
C TRP A 113 1.56 9.68 -4.30
N LEU A 114 2.52 10.33 -4.97
CA LEU A 114 2.82 10.09 -6.37
C LEU A 114 3.18 8.63 -6.67
N ILE A 115 4.10 8.02 -5.90
CA ILE A 115 4.45 6.61 -6.06
C ILE A 115 3.22 5.72 -5.96
N ARG A 116 2.40 5.94 -4.92
CA ARG A 116 1.19 5.13 -4.71
C ARG A 116 0.28 5.22 -5.93
N GLU A 117 -0.03 6.44 -6.36
CA GLU A 117 -0.95 6.65 -7.47
C GLU A 117 -0.38 6.16 -8.80
N LEU A 118 0.92 6.33 -9.09
CA LEU A 118 1.51 5.79 -10.31
C LEU A 118 1.52 4.27 -10.30
N TYR A 119 1.91 3.64 -9.19
CA TYR A 119 1.92 2.19 -9.04
C TYR A 119 0.52 1.58 -9.21
N GLU A 120 -0.51 2.17 -8.58
CA GLU A 120 -1.89 1.72 -8.75
C GLU A 120 -2.42 1.94 -10.18
N ALA A 121 -1.83 2.86 -10.97
CA ALA A 121 -2.29 3.16 -12.33
C ALA A 121 -1.76 2.14 -13.34
N GLY A 122 -0.55 1.63 -13.12
CA GLY A 122 0.12 0.73 -14.07
C GLY A 122 -0.15 -0.75 -13.86
N ARG A 123 -1.07 -1.14 -12.97
CA ARG A 123 -1.41 -2.56 -12.73
C ARG A 123 -2.04 -3.28 -13.94
N ASN A 124 -2.43 -2.55 -14.99
CA ASN A 124 -3.11 -3.09 -16.18
C ASN A 124 -2.27 -2.96 -17.47
N VAL A 125 -0.98 -2.61 -17.38
CA VAL A 125 -0.03 -2.57 -18.52
C VAL A 125 1.09 -3.58 -18.29
N ASP A 126 2.16 -3.59 -19.11
CA ASP A 126 3.40 -4.31 -18.77
C ASP A 126 3.86 -3.86 -17.37
N PHE A 127 3.50 -4.69 -16.38
CA PHE A 127 3.57 -4.31 -14.98
C PHE A 127 5.03 -4.24 -14.52
N ARG A 128 5.90 -5.06 -15.12
CA ARG A 128 7.34 -5.01 -14.87
C ARG A 128 7.92 -3.70 -15.39
N GLN A 129 7.72 -3.39 -16.67
CA GLN A 129 8.25 -2.17 -17.26
C GLN A 129 7.73 -0.92 -16.55
N HIS A 130 6.45 -0.92 -16.16
CA HIS A 130 5.87 0.16 -15.37
C HIS A 130 6.56 0.33 -14.02
N ARG A 131 6.81 -0.76 -13.29
CA ARG A 131 7.51 -0.69 -12.00
C ARG A 131 8.94 -0.17 -12.14
N LEU A 132 9.66 -0.58 -13.19
CA LEU A 132 10.99 -0.03 -13.49
C LEU A 132 10.91 1.47 -13.78
N SER A 133 9.93 1.92 -14.57
CA SER A 133 9.75 3.35 -14.86
C SER A 133 9.46 4.20 -13.60
N VAL A 134 8.81 3.60 -12.59
CA VAL A 134 8.63 4.24 -11.28
C VAL A 134 9.97 4.35 -10.57
N ILE A 135 10.79 3.29 -10.54
CA ILE A 135 12.13 3.35 -9.94
C ILE A 135 12.96 4.45 -10.62
N ASP A 136 12.99 4.49 -11.96
CA ASP A 136 13.75 5.48 -12.73
C ASP A 136 13.31 6.92 -12.45
N LEU A 137 12.01 7.15 -12.22
CA LEU A 137 11.48 8.47 -11.86
C LEU A 137 11.92 8.93 -10.46
N PHE A 138 12.06 8.00 -9.51
CA PHE A 138 12.32 8.33 -8.10
C PHE A 138 13.80 8.23 -7.71
N TRP A 139 14.62 7.51 -8.49
CA TRP A 139 16.04 7.39 -8.25
C TRP A 139 16.77 8.74 -8.14
N PRO A 140 16.56 9.70 -9.06
CA PRO A 140 17.23 11.01 -8.99
C PRO A 140 16.80 11.82 -7.77
N VAL A 141 15.59 11.57 -7.25
CA VAL A 141 15.09 12.26 -6.06
C VAL A 141 15.87 11.83 -4.82
N LEU A 142 16.05 10.52 -4.64
CA LEU A 142 16.83 9.96 -3.54
C LEU A 142 18.30 10.41 -3.62
N ASP A 143 18.87 10.36 -4.82
CA ASP A 143 20.22 10.86 -5.07
C ASP A 143 20.40 12.33 -4.69
N THR A 144 19.45 13.18 -5.07
CA THR A 144 19.47 14.60 -4.71
C THR A 144 19.35 14.79 -3.20
N PHE A 145 18.49 14.03 -2.53
CA PHE A 145 18.33 14.12 -1.08
C PHE A 145 19.66 13.85 -0.37
N PHE A 146 20.35 12.76 -0.71
CA PHE A 146 21.61 12.41 -0.06
C PHE A 146 22.75 13.36 -0.44
N LYS A 147 22.79 13.85 -1.69
CA LYS A 147 23.74 14.92 -2.08
C LYS A 147 23.50 16.20 -1.28
N ALA A 148 22.26 16.65 -1.15
CA ALA A 148 21.92 17.82 -0.35
C ALA A 148 22.30 17.64 1.12
N ALA A 149 22.09 16.45 1.69
CA ALA A 149 22.47 16.15 3.06
C ALA A 149 23.99 16.14 3.25
N HIS A 150 24.74 15.65 2.27
CA HIS A 150 26.20 15.71 2.28
C HIS A 150 26.72 17.15 2.22
N GLU A 151 26.08 18.02 1.43
CA GLU A 151 26.45 19.43 1.32
C GLU A 151 26.06 20.25 2.57
N CYS A 152 24.86 20.03 3.11
CA CYS A 152 24.36 20.77 4.29
C CYS A 152 23.26 20.02 5.04
N GLU A 153 23.65 19.04 5.86
CA GLU A 153 22.73 18.21 6.66
C GLU A 153 21.76 19.05 7.55
N PRO A 154 22.21 20.06 8.31
CA PRO A 154 21.30 20.85 9.15
C PRO A 154 20.20 21.57 8.34
N ALA A 155 20.52 22.02 7.12
CA ALA A 155 19.54 22.66 6.25
C ALA A 155 18.51 21.66 5.75
N VAL A 156 18.94 20.44 5.39
CA VAL A 156 18.03 19.36 5.00
C VAL A 156 17.11 18.96 6.16
N GLU A 157 17.65 18.82 7.38
CA GLU A 157 16.86 18.47 8.56
C GLU A 157 15.80 19.52 8.92
N ALA A 158 16.10 20.79 8.67
CA ALA A 158 15.17 21.90 8.89
C ALA A 158 14.02 21.94 7.86
N LEU A 159 14.10 21.21 6.75
CA LEU A 159 13.03 21.15 5.78
C LEU A 159 11.87 20.30 6.30
N SER A 160 10.73 20.94 6.54
CA SER A 160 9.50 20.26 6.96
C SER A 160 8.79 19.49 5.83
N GLU A 161 9.12 19.80 4.57
CA GLU A 161 8.41 19.33 3.38
C GLU A 161 9.27 18.54 2.41
N THR A 162 10.32 17.88 2.90
CA THR A 162 11.38 17.23 2.10
C THR A 162 10.85 16.24 1.04
N LEU A 163 9.68 15.65 1.29
CA LEU A 163 9.03 14.70 0.38
C LEU A 163 7.87 15.31 -0.44
N THR A 164 7.83 16.63 -0.62
CA THR A 164 6.91 17.33 -1.54
C THR A 164 7.67 17.82 -2.77
N LEU A 165 6.93 18.23 -3.81
CA LEU A 165 7.56 18.87 -4.98
C LEU A 165 8.33 20.14 -4.59
N GLY A 166 7.78 20.95 -3.67
CA GLY A 166 8.43 22.16 -3.18
C GLY A 166 9.69 21.88 -2.35
N GLY A 167 9.65 20.85 -1.49
CA GLY A 167 10.83 20.39 -0.77
C GLY A 167 11.91 19.85 -1.70
N TYR A 168 11.52 19.10 -2.73
CA TYR A 168 12.46 18.59 -3.73
C TYR A 168 13.18 19.72 -4.49
N THR A 169 12.49 20.79 -4.87
CA THR A 169 13.14 21.98 -5.45
C THR A 169 14.20 22.55 -4.51
N LYS A 170 13.89 22.69 -3.21
CA LYS A 170 14.86 23.17 -2.21
C LYS A 170 16.06 22.25 -2.07
N LEU A 171 15.85 20.92 -2.08
CA LEU A 171 16.92 19.93 -2.05
C LEU A 171 17.85 20.06 -3.26
N MET A 172 17.31 20.28 -4.47
CA MET A 172 18.15 20.43 -5.67
C MET A 172 19.07 21.65 -5.59
N HIS A 173 18.58 22.78 -5.05
CA HIS A 173 19.44 23.94 -4.81
C HIS A 173 20.53 23.66 -3.76
N LEU A 174 20.19 22.96 -2.66
CA LEU A 174 21.18 22.56 -1.66
C LEU A 174 22.23 21.59 -2.23
N ALA A 175 21.81 20.69 -3.12
CA ALA A 175 22.67 19.76 -3.84
C ALA A 175 23.43 20.40 -5.01
N LYS A 176 23.33 21.74 -5.20
CA LYS A 176 24.00 22.50 -6.28
C LYS A 176 23.71 21.97 -7.68
N VAL A 177 22.50 21.47 -7.90
CA VAL A 177 22.02 21.05 -9.24
C VAL A 177 21.83 22.30 -10.11
N SER A 178 22.18 22.21 -11.40
CA SER A 178 22.02 23.35 -12.32
C SER A 178 20.56 23.67 -12.62
N ASP A 179 20.25 24.92 -12.96
CA ASP A 179 18.87 25.36 -13.24
C ASP A 179 18.22 24.61 -14.43
N ASP A 180 19.01 24.25 -15.44
CA ASP A 180 18.54 23.45 -16.57
C ASP A 180 18.14 22.04 -16.14
N GLU A 181 18.97 21.40 -15.31
CA GLU A 181 18.69 20.06 -14.79
C GLU A 181 17.51 20.08 -13.80
N ILE A 182 17.40 21.13 -12.97
CA ILE A 182 16.23 21.38 -12.12
C ILE A 182 14.97 21.45 -12.98
N THR A 183 15.00 22.23 -14.06
CA THR A 183 13.85 22.38 -14.96
C THR A 183 13.43 21.05 -15.57
N GLN A 184 14.39 20.26 -16.05
CA GLN A 184 14.15 18.94 -16.62
C GLN A 184 13.54 17.97 -15.59
N ARG A 185 14.17 17.81 -14.42
CA ARG A 185 13.75 16.88 -13.37
C ARG A 185 12.37 17.26 -12.80
N LEU A 186 12.12 18.55 -12.59
CA LEU A 186 10.79 19.03 -12.18
C LEU A 186 9.74 18.81 -13.27
N GLY A 187 10.10 18.97 -14.55
CA GLY A 187 9.22 18.68 -15.67
C GLY A 187 8.73 17.22 -15.67
N GLN A 188 9.65 16.28 -15.50
CA GLN A 188 9.34 14.84 -15.42
C GLN A 188 8.44 14.51 -14.22
N LEU A 189 8.74 15.04 -13.03
CA LEU A 189 7.90 14.84 -11.85
C LEU A 189 6.51 15.47 -12.00
N LYS A 190 6.42 16.68 -12.55
CA LYS A 190 5.13 17.35 -12.83
C LYS A 190 4.28 16.52 -13.78
N ALA A 191 4.87 15.97 -14.85
CA ALA A 191 4.16 15.05 -15.76
C ALA A 191 3.68 13.79 -15.01
N GLY A 192 4.50 13.23 -14.12
CA GLY A 192 4.12 12.14 -13.22
C GLY A 192 2.90 12.51 -12.36
N PHE A 193 2.92 13.67 -11.70
CA PHE A 193 1.81 14.16 -10.88
C PHE A 193 0.52 14.36 -11.69
N GLN A 194 0.62 14.90 -12.90
CA GLN A 194 -0.53 15.04 -13.81
C GLN A 194 -1.12 13.68 -14.18
N LYS A 195 -0.27 12.70 -14.53
CA LYS A 195 -0.70 11.32 -14.86
C LYS A 195 -1.38 10.65 -13.67
N ALA A 196 -0.78 10.75 -12.48
CA ALA A 196 -1.34 10.23 -11.24
C ALA A 196 -2.70 10.86 -10.90
N ARG A 197 -2.79 12.19 -11.02
CA ARG A 197 -4.03 12.93 -10.79
C ARG A 197 -5.13 12.54 -11.76
N ALA A 198 -4.83 12.45 -13.05
CA ALA A 198 -5.80 12.02 -14.06
C ALA A 198 -6.30 10.59 -13.80
N ALA A 199 -5.43 9.67 -13.36
CA ALA A 199 -5.84 8.32 -12.98
C ALA A 199 -6.76 8.33 -11.75
N TRP A 200 -6.41 9.08 -10.71
CA TRP A 200 -7.22 9.24 -9.51
C TRP A 200 -8.59 9.87 -9.83
N GLU A 201 -8.64 10.92 -10.65
CA GLU A 201 -9.88 11.57 -11.09
C GLU A 201 -10.78 10.60 -11.87
N ARG A 202 -10.22 9.78 -12.77
CA ARG A 202 -11.00 8.73 -13.46
C ARG A 202 -11.62 7.73 -12.47
N SER A 203 -10.86 7.27 -11.48
CA SER A 203 -11.37 6.35 -10.46
C SER A 203 -12.44 7.00 -9.59
N ARG A 204 -12.31 8.29 -9.26
CA ARG A 204 -13.32 9.05 -8.52
C ARG A 204 -14.61 9.23 -9.32
N THR A 205 -14.51 9.58 -10.61
CA THR A 205 -15.67 9.66 -11.50
C THR A 205 -16.35 8.30 -11.62
N LYS A 206 -15.58 7.22 -11.79
CA LYS A 206 -16.11 5.86 -11.79
C LYS A 206 -16.83 5.51 -10.48
N ALA A 207 -16.28 5.89 -9.33
CA ALA A 207 -16.90 5.65 -8.03
C ALA A 207 -18.28 6.31 -7.90
N SER A 208 -18.46 7.51 -8.44
CA SER A 208 -19.75 8.20 -8.43
C SER A 208 -20.77 7.65 -9.43
N THR A 209 -20.34 6.96 -10.50
CA THR A 209 -21.24 6.52 -11.58
C THR A 209 -21.49 5.01 -11.59
N VAL A 210 -20.61 4.22 -10.96
CA VAL A 210 -20.73 2.76 -10.94
C VAL A 210 -21.94 2.34 -10.10
N GLN A 211 -22.84 1.61 -10.75
CA GLN A 211 -23.99 1.02 -10.07
C GLN A 211 -23.57 -0.28 -9.38
N PRO A 212 -24.13 -0.58 -8.19
CA PRO A 212 -23.92 -1.87 -7.57
C PRO A 212 -24.51 -2.98 -8.44
N GLU A 213 -23.78 -4.09 -8.58
CA GLU A 213 -24.32 -5.34 -9.15
C GLU A 213 -25.40 -5.91 -8.23
N HIS A 214 -25.18 -5.76 -6.91
CA HIS A 214 -26.16 -6.09 -5.88
C HIS A 214 -26.13 -5.03 -4.78
N ALA A 215 -27.30 -4.51 -4.42
CA ALA A 215 -27.52 -3.77 -3.18
C ALA A 215 -28.26 -4.68 -2.19
N PHE A 216 -27.80 -4.71 -0.94
CA PHE A 216 -28.35 -5.56 0.10
C PHE A 216 -28.15 -4.94 1.48
N ASN A 217 -28.87 -5.44 2.47
CA ASN A 217 -28.80 -4.92 3.83
C ASN A 217 -28.03 -5.86 4.74
N VAL A 218 -27.28 -5.29 5.69
CA VAL A 218 -26.61 -6.00 6.78
C VAL A 218 -26.98 -5.37 8.12
N SER A 219 -27.18 -6.18 9.16
CA SER A 219 -27.46 -5.67 10.51
C SER A 219 -26.25 -4.90 11.06
N VAL A 220 -26.48 -3.73 11.66
CA VAL A 220 -25.40 -2.91 12.21
C VAL A 220 -24.92 -3.46 13.55
N TYR A 221 -23.61 -3.70 13.68
CA TYR A 221 -23.01 -4.05 14.97
C TYR A 221 -23.39 -3.04 16.07
N ARG A 222 -23.95 -3.54 17.18
CA ARG A 222 -24.48 -2.79 18.34
C ARG A 222 -25.76 -1.98 18.11
N MET A 223 -26.37 -2.03 16.94
CA MET A 223 -27.71 -1.47 16.69
C MET A 223 -28.59 -2.52 15.98
N PRO A 224 -29.14 -3.49 16.73
CA PRO A 224 -29.88 -4.65 16.22
C PRO A 224 -31.01 -4.33 15.25
N ASP A 225 -31.70 -3.23 15.51
CA ASP A 225 -32.89 -2.81 14.78
C ASP A 225 -32.57 -1.85 13.63
N SER A 226 -31.27 -1.57 13.41
CA SER A 226 -30.78 -0.77 12.29
C SER A 226 -30.14 -1.69 11.25
N GLU A 227 -30.65 -1.63 10.04
CA GLU A 227 -29.96 -2.13 8.86
C GLU A 227 -28.98 -1.06 8.34
N ALA A 228 -27.92 -1.51 7.69
CA ALA A 228 -27.01 -0.67 6.95
C ALA A 228 -26.87 -1.14 5.52
N ASP A 229 -26.70 -0.17 4.62
CA ASP A 229 -26.54 -0.39 3.20
C ASP A 229 -25.21 -1.08 2.92
N ALA A 230 -25.30 -2.16 2.16
CA ALA A 230 -24.17 -2.91 1.67
C ALA A 230 -24.26 -3.11 0.16
N HIS A 231 -23.16 -2.82 -0.53
CA HIS A 231 -23.11 -2.90 -1.98
C HIS A 231 -22.07 -3.93 -2.43
N MET A 232 -22.38 -4.65 -3.50
CA MET A 232 -21.42 -5.42 -4.27
C MET A 232 -21.18 -4.72 -5.61
N VAL A 233 -19.92 -4.47 -5.95
CA VAL A 233 -19.53 -3.80 -7.19
C VAL A 233 -18.46 -4.62 -7.91
N VAL A 234 -18.56 -4.71 -9.24
CA VAL A 234 -17.55 -5.37 -10.08
C VAL A 234 -16.52 -4.35 -10.57
N SER A 235 -15.26 -4.51 -10.20
CA SER A 235 -14.18 -3.63 -10.67
C SER A 235 -12.79 -4.20 -10.43
N ASP A 236 -11.91 -4.04 -11.44
CA ASP A 236 -10.47 -4.31 -11.31
C ASP A 236 -9.68 -3.08 -10.84
N ASP A 237 -10.33 -1.91 -10.75
CA ASP A 237 -9.70 -0.68 -10.27
C ASP A 237 -9.48 -0.72 -8.76
N THR A 238 -8.22 -0.74 -8.35
CA THR A 238 -7.80 -0.84 -6.95
C THR A 238 -8.07 0.43 -6.14
N ARG A 239 -8.33 1.57 -6.80
CA ARG A 239 -8.71 2.83 -6.14
C ARG A 239 -10.20 2.91 -5.82
N LEU A 240 -11.01 2.18 -6.59
CA LEU A 240 -12.46 2.25 -6.50
C LEU A 240 -12.99 2.09 -5.07
N PRO A 241 -12.53 1.12 -4.24
CA PRO A 241 -13.15 0.90 -2.94
C PRO A 241 -13.14 2.15 -2.04
N ARG A 242 -12.01 2.88 -2.02
CA ARG A 242 -11.86 4.08 -1.19
C ARG A 242 -12.73 5.22 -1.68
N GLU A 243 -12.73 5.48 -2.98
CA GLU A 243 -13.52 6.58 -3.56
C GLU A 243 -15.01 6.25 -3.56
N TYR A 244 -15.39 4.97 -3.71
CA TYR A 244 -16.77 4.51 -3.64
C TYR A 244 -17.34 4.75 -2.25
N LEU A 245 -16.68 4.26 -1.20
CA LEU A 245 -17.13 4.51 0.16
C LEU A 245 -17.25 6.02 0.44
N ARG A 246 -16.34 6.87 -0.08
CA ARG A 246 -16.45 8.33 0.09
C ARG A 246 -17.67 8.93 -0.62
N ALA A 247 -17.96 8.49 -1.84
CA ALA A 247 -19.10 8.98 -2.61
C ALA A 247 -20.45 8.49 -2.03
N HIS A 248 -20.46 7.27 -1.49
CA HIS A 248 -21.63 6.57 -0.94
C HIS A 248 -21.51 6.51 0.59
N GLY A 249 -21.80 7.64 1.24
CA GLY A 249 -21.60 7.87 2.68
C GLY A 249 -22.41 6.94 3.60
N GLU A 250 -23.56 6.50 3.09
CA GLU A 250 -24.49 5.56 3.69
C GLU A 250 -23.97 4.12 3.70
N VAL A 251 -23.22 3.72 2.67
CA VAL A 251 -22.70 2.36 2.53
C VAL A 251 -21.72 2.04 3.66
N ARG A 252 -22.06 1.01 4.44
CA ARG A 252 -21.23 0.54 5.56
C ARG A 252 -20.38 -0.67 5.20
N LEU A 253 -20.84 -1.49 4.26
CA LEU A 253 -20.12 -2.67 3.79
C LEU A 253 -20.04 -2.63 2.27
N LEU A 254 -18.84 -2.80 1.73
CA LEU A 254 -18.60 -2.83 0.29
C LEU A 254 -17.88 -4.12 -0.08
N VAL A 255 -18.48 -4.89 -0.97
CA VAL A 255 -17.86 -6.06 -1.60
C VAL A 255 -17.40 -5.67 -2.99
N ILE A 256 -16.11 -5.83 -3.28
CA ILE A 256 -15.53 -5.58 -4.59
C ILE A 256 -15.17 -6.92 -5.19
N ARG A 257 -15.81 -7.25 -6.31
CA ARG A 257 -15.48 -8.42 -7.11
C ARG A 257 -14.63 -8.00 -8.31
N LYS A 258 -13.43 -8.53 -8.42
CA LYS A 258 -12.60 -8.42 -9.62
C LYS A 258 -13.14 -9.35 -10.70
N ARG A 259 -12.90 -9.01 -11.96
CA ARG A 259 -13.31 -9.86 -13.10
C ARG A 259 -12.64 -11.23 -13.09
N SER A 260 -11.45 -11.31 -12.47
CA SER A 260 -10.72 -12.55 -12.23
C SER A 260 -11.31 -13.44 -11.11
N GLY A 261 -12.46 -13.10 -10.53
CA GLY A 261 -13.11 -13.92 -9.49
C GLY A 261 -12.62 -13.68 -8.05
N HIS A 262 -11.81 -12.65 -7.83
CA HIS A 262 -11.34 -12.28 -6.50
C HIS A 262 -12.31 -11.28 -5.84
N TYR A 263 -12.56 -11.44 -4.55
CA TYR A 263 -13.36 -10.60 -3.69
C TYR A 263 -12.52 -9.84 -2.66
N ALA A 264 -12.95 -8.62 -2.39
CA ALA A 264 -12.47 -7.81 -1.29
C ALA A 264 -13.67 -7.24 -0.53
N ILE A 265 -13.73 -7.47 0.78
CA ILE A 265 -14.81 -7.00 1.65
C ILE A 265 -14.24 -5.88 2.51
N PHE A 266 -14.76 -4.69 2.31
CA PHE A 266 -14.41 -3.48 3.06
C PHE A 266 -15.54 -3.12 3.98
N VAL A 267 -15.21 -2.75 5.22
CA VAL A 267 -16.21 -2.28 6.16
C VAL A 267 -15.79 -0.96 6.78
N ARG A 268 -16.79 -0.07 6.92
CA ARG A 268 -16.63 1.24 7.55
C ARG A 268 -16.85 1.14 9.06
N GLY A 269 -15.90 1.68 9.83
CA GLY A 269 -15.98 1.74 11.29
C GLY A 269 -15.60 0.43 11.97
N ARG A 270 -15.95 0.28 13.26
CA ARG A 270 -15.58 -0.86 14.11
C ARG A 270 -16.45 -2.11 13.89
N GLN A 271 -16.73 -2.44 12.64
CA GLN A 271 -17.39 -3.70 12.31
C GLN A 271 -16.36 -4.83 12.43
N ILE A 272 -16.73 -5.98 12.97
CA ILE A 272 -15.78 -7.08 13.22
C ILE A 272 -15.99 -8.16 12.17
N LEU A 273 -14.92 -8.44 11.41
CA LEU A 273 -14.89 -9.40 10.32
C LEU A 273 -14.41 -10.80 10.75
N GLU A 274 -13.92 -10.95 11.98
CA GLU A 274 -13.30 -12.21 12.47
C GLU A 274 -14.20 -13.44 12.28
N ARG A 275 -15.47 -13.36 12.67
CA ARG A 275 -16.39 -14.50 12.50
C ARG A 275 -16.68 -14.80 11.03
N LEU A 276 -16.83 -13.76 10.21
CA LEU A 276 -17.00 -13.94 8.77
C LEU A 276 -15.74 -14.58 8.16
N HIS A 277 -14.55 -14.21 8.63
CA HIS A 277 -13.31 -14.86 8.23
C HIS A 277 -13.32 -16.35 8.57
N VAL A 278 -13.69 -16.73 9.80
CA VAL A 278 -13.79 -18.14 10.20
C VAL A 278 -14.74 -18.93 9.30
N ILE A 279 -15.94 -18.40 9.03
CA ILE A 279 -16.93 -19.04 8.15
C ILE A 279 -16.39 -19.21 6.73
N LEU A 280 -15.70 -18.19 6.20
CA LEU A 280 -15.11 -18.25 4.87
C LEU A 280 -13.91 -19.19 4.80
N GLU A 281 -13.11 -19.27 5.86
CA GLU A 281 -11.97 -20.19 5.98
C GLU A 281 -12.43 -21.64 6.10
N GLU A 282 -13.53 -21.92 6.81
CA GLU A 282 -14.15 -23.25 6.86
C GLU A 282 -14.67 -23.70 5.49
N ARG A 283 -15.20 -22.76 4.69
CA ARG A 283 -15.79 -23.04 3.37
C ARG A 283 -14.75 -23.11 2.25
N GLU A 284 -13.73 -22.27 2.32
CA GLU A 284 -12.64 -22.18 1.35
C GLU A 284 -11.27 -22.06 2.06
N PRO A 285 -10.75 -23.18 2.60
CA PRO A 285 -9.52 -23.17 3.40
C PRO A 285 -8.32 -22.61 2.64
N GLY A 286 -7.55 -21.75 3.31
CA GLY A 286 -6.33 -21.12 2.80
C GLY A 286 -6.55 -20.04 1.74
N ARG A 287 -7.80 -19.72 1.38
CA ARG A 287 -8.11 -18.74 0.33
C ARG A 287 -8.39 -17.35 0.88
N TRP A 288 -8.81 -17.22 2.13
CA TRP A 288 -9.24 -15.95 2.71
C TRP A 288 -8.23 -15.38 3.70
N PHE A 289 -8.10 -14.07 3.65
CA PHE A 289 -7.13 -13.31 4.42
C PHE A 289 -7.80 -12.17 5.15
N HIS A 290 -7.61 -12.14 6.46
CA HIS A 290 -8.03 -11.03 7.32
C HIS A 290 -6.86 -10.06 7.54
N ASP A 291 -7.06 -8.79 7.17
CA ASP A 291 -6.15 -7.69 7.51
C ASP A 291 -6.82 -6.83 8.59
N THR A 292 -6.30 -6.96 9.81
CA THR A 292 -6.85 -6.43 11.06
C THR A 292 -6.45 -4.98 11.31
N ARG A 293 -6.57 -4.11 10.31
CA ARG A 293 -6.32 -2.68 10.54
C ARG A 293 -7.37 -2.14 11.50
N PRO A 294 -6.99 -1.43 12.58
CA PRO A 294 -7.91 -0.99 13.62
C PRO A 294 -9.11 -0.16 13.11
N ASP A 295 -8.91 0.57 12.00
CA ASP A 295 -9.86 1.58 11.52
C ASP A 295 -10.66 1.15 10.28
N SER A 296 -10.23 0.06 9.63
CA SER A 296 -10.85 -0.47 8.41
C SER A 296 -10.45 -1.93 8.24
N PRO A 297 -11.06 -2.84 9.03
CA PRO A 297 -10.85 -4.26 8.84
C PRO A 297 -11.33 -4.64 7.44
N LEU A 298 -10.61 -5.57 6.82
CA LEU A 298 -10.89 -6.02 5.48
C LEU A 298 -10.65 -7.52 5.35
N LEU A 299 -11.45 -8.17 4.50
CA LEU A 299 -11.24 -9.55 4.08
C LEU A 299 -10.92 -9.58 2.59
N LEU A 300 -9.91 -10.34 2.21
CA LEU A 300 -9.50 -10.52 0.82
C LEU A 300 -9.37 -12.00 0.53
N ASN A 301 -9.77 -12.45 -0.64
CA ASN A 301 -9.41 -13.78 -1.14
C ASN A 301 -8.24 -13.72 -2.14
N GLY A 302 -7.29 -12.83 -1.88
CA GLY A 302 -6.16 -12.55 -2.76
C GLY A 302 -5.83 -11.07 -2.81
N SER A 303 -4.55 -10.75 -2.92
CA SER A 303 -4.08 -9.38 -3.03
C SER A 303 -2.87 -9.32 -3.94
N SER A 304 -2.28 -8.14 -4.12
CA SER A 304 -0.95 -8.11 -4.73
C SER A 304 0.05 -8.91 -3.90
N SER A 305 0.06 -8.77 -2.58
CA SER A 305 1.08 -9.34 -1.69
C SER A 305 0.81 -10.74 -1.16
N ARG A 306 -0.26 -11.43 -1.59
CA ARG A 306 -0.58 -12.80 -1.15
C ARG A 306 -0.98 -13.66 -2.35
N ALA A 307 -0.56 -14.93 -2.34
CA ALA A 307 -0.97 -15.91 -3.34
C ALA A 307 -2.50 -15.88 -3.44
N ALA A 308 -3.00 -15.75 -4.66
CA ALA A 308 -4.38 -15.42 -4.93
C ALA A 308 -5.04 -16.64 -5.60
N VAL A 309 -5.97 -17.26 -4.89
CA VAL A 309 -6.84 -18.30 -5.44
C VAL A 309 -8.23 -17.69 -5.49
N ALA A 310 -8.80 -17.59 -6.69
CA ALA A 310 -10.15 -17.09 -6.86
C ALA A 310 -11.13 -17.89 -5.97
N SER A 311 -12.16 -17.21 -5.48
CA SER A 311 -13.20 -17.89 -4.72
C SER A 311 -14.13 -18.62 -5.69
N ASP A 312 -14.51 -19.84 -5.31
CA ASP A 312 -15.54 -20.63 -5.99
C ASP A 312 -16.95 -20.16 -5.57
N LEU A 313 -17.07 -19.30 -4.54
CA LEU A 313 -18.35 -18.76 -4.08
C LEU A 313 -18.98 -17.87 -5.15
N LYS A 314 -20.25 -18.15 -5.43
CA LYS A 314 -21.04 -17.29 -6.31
C LYS A 314 -21.37 -15.97 -5.59
N PRO A 315 -21.57 -14.85 -6.33
CA PRO A 315 -21.92 -13.56 -5.73
C PRO A 315 -23.05 -13.61 -4.69
N LEU A 316 -24.17 -14.25 -5.04
CA LEU A 316 -25.33 -14.36 -4.15
C LEU A 316 -25.08 -15.26 -2.92
N GLU A 317 -24.21 -16.26 -3.06
CA GLU A 317 -23.82 -17.14 -1.97
C GLU A 317 -22.97 -16.39 -0.94
N LEU A 318 -21.99 -15.61 -1.40
CA LEU A 318 -21.18 -14.75 -0.54
C LEU A 318 -22.05 -13.70 0.18
N ILE A 319 -23.00 -13.07 -0.52
CA ILE A 319 -23.94 -12.11 0.08
C ILE A 319 -24.74 -12.76 1.21
N ARG A 320 -25.26 -13.98 1.00
CA ARG A 320 -25.99 -14.71 2.04
C ARG A 320 -25.12 -14.99 3.27
N LEU A 321 -23.89 -15.46 3.07
CA LEU A 321 -22.95 -15.70 4.18
C LEU A 321 -22.68 -14.43 4.99
N ILE A 322 -22.52 -13.29 4.31
CA ILE A 322 -22.36 -11.99 4.96
C ILE A 322 -23.62 -11.66 5.78
N GLN A 323 -24.80 -11.72 5.18
CA GLN A 323 -26.07 -11.39 5.85
C GLN A 323 -26.33 -12.28 7.07
N ASP A 324 -26.11 -13.60 6.94
CA ASP A 324 -26.31 -14.56 8.01
C ASP A 324 -25.34 -14.33 9.17
N ASN A 325 -24.06 -14.02 8.88
CA ASN A 325 -23.08 -13.67 9.90
C ASN A 325 -23.53 -12.46 10.73
N TYR A 326 -24.05 -11.41 10.08
CA TYR A 326 -24.52 -10.21 10.78
C TYR A 326 -25.84 -10.45 11.54
N ARG A 327 -26.79 -11.23 11.00
CA ARG A 327 -28.05 -11.60 11.68
C ARG A 327 -27.82 -12.44 12.93
N HIS A 328 -27.00 -13.50 12.84
CA HIS A 328 -26.72 -14.38 13.98
C HIS A 328 -26.07 -13.65 15.14
N ARG A 329 -25.28 -12.61 14.86
CA ARG A 329 -24.63 -11.81 15.88
C ARG A 329 -25.63 -10.90 16.61
N THR A 330 -26.50 -10.23 15.85
CA THR A 330 -27.57 -9.41 16.41
C THR A 330 -28.42 -10.18 17.42
N HIS A 331 -28.79 -11.42 17.09
CA HIS A 331 -29.55 -12.28 18.02
C HIS A 331 -28.75 -12.68 19.27
N ARG A 332 -27.46 -13.01 19.13
CA ARG A 332 -26.61 -13.39 20.27
C ARG A 332 -26.40 -12.21 21.23
N ASP A 333 -26.09 -11.03 20.70
CA ASP A 333 -25.87 -9.82 21.51
C ASP A 333 -27.16 -9.41 22.24
N GLN A 334 -28.34 -9.54 21.58
CA GLN A 334 -29.64 -9.35 22.23
C GLN A 334 -29.89 -10.35 23.37
N GLN A 335 -29.50 -11.62 23.20
CA GLN A 335 -29.63 -12.63 24.27
C GLN A 335 -28.69 -12.35 25.45
N GLU A 336 -27.45 -11.92 25.19
CA GLU A 336 -26.49 -11.55 26.23
C GLU A 336 -26.92 -10.26 26.98
N LEU A 337 -27.43 -9.25 26.28
CA LEU A 337 -28.02 -8.04 26.88
C LEU A 337 -29.26 -8.34 27.74
N ARG A 338 -30.13 -9.26 27.29
CA ARG A 338 -31.29 -9.71 28.07
C ARG A 338 -30.86 -10.44 29.34
N ARG A 339 -29.86 -11.32 29.27
CA ARG A 339 -29.30 -12.05 30.42
C ARG A 339 -28.55 -11.14 31.41
N GLY A 340 -27.90 -10.08 30.93
CA GLY A 340 -27.24 -9.07 31.76
C GLY A 340 -28.21 -8.17 32.54
N ARG A 341 -29.40 -7.90 31.99
CA ARG A 341 -30.47 -7.15 32.68
C ARG A 341 -31.23 -7.97 33.73
N THR A 342 -31.21 -9.30 33.67
CA THR A 342 -31.85 -10.17 34.67
C THR A 342 -31.00 -10.37 35.94
N ARG A 343 -29.77 -9.83 35.97
CA ARG A 343 -28.83 -9.94 37.10
C ARG A 343 -28.61 -8.61 37.84
N ARG A 344 -29.48 -7.61 37.64
CA ARG A 344 -29.49 -6.37 38.41
C ARG A 344 -30.75 -6.25 39.22
#